data_AF-A0A7X7ICC2-F1
#
_entry.id   AF-A0A7X7ICC2-F1
#
_cell.length_a   1.000
_cell.length_b   1.000
_cell.length_c   1.000
_cell.angle_alpha   90.00
_cell.angle_beta   90.00
_cell.angle_gamma   90.00
#
_symmetry.space_group_name_H-M   'P 1'
#
loop_
_entity.id
_entity.type
_entity.pdbx_description
1 polymer ?
#
loop_
_entity_poly.entity_id
_entity_poly.type
_entity_poly.pdbx_seq_one_letter_code
_entity_poly.pdbx_strand_id
1 'polypeptide(L)'
;MGSHGEVDGLEKPDSDDTIVAISTAVGPGAIGIVRLSGPQAIGIAGMDFVAARGEPLRSDETYRLLYGHVVDPRTGEVVDEALLAVMRKPHSYTREDVVELHCHGGVAAQRAVLRLMVRSGARLAEPGEFTRRAFVNGRIDLAQAESVAAVVAARSAGALRVAVRQLDGGLSERLRAVRRDMVSLLAHMEAGLDFVDDEVDDVDWEAVADGLTKTRESLLRLLRTALVGRALEHGVRTAIVGRPNVGKSSLLNALLMRERAIVSDIPGTTRDTVEELLEIGGIPIHLVDTAGIRPGGDHVEQLGVARSLKALESADLVLAVVDLSAPGDESDSQLAGAVAPERTIVVGNKVDTVATDADVARRLAAYEEKGRRMCAVSALTGSGLDALRHLIQEVIAGGEKVDFEEPVLAVERQRALVAESVESVERAMAGVRGQRGDELVCEDIRIAVQALGRITGEDLTPDLLDEIFSRFCIGK
;
A
#
# COMPACT_ATOMS: atom_id res chain seq x y z
N MET A 1 -26.72 -3.29 -9.37
CA MET A 1 -27.49 -3.54 -8.13
C MET A 1 -26.99 -4.84 -7.54
N GLY A 2 -25.90 -4.79 -6.79
CA GLY A 2 -25.43 -5.92 -6.00
C GLY A 2 -25.78 -5.62 -4.55
N SER A 3 -26.48 -6.53 -3.88
CA SER A 3 -26.71 -6.50 -2.45
C SER A 3 -25.37 -6.81 -1.76
N HIS A 4 -24.60 -5.78 -1.45
CA HIS A 4 -23.54 -5.91 -0.46
C HIS A 4 -24.23 -6.18 0.88
N GLY A 5 -23.92 -7.33 1.48
CA GLY A 5 -24.48 -7.73 2.78
C GLY A 5 -24.25 -6.62 3.80
N GLU A 6 -25.30 -6.30 4.55
CA GLU A 6 -25.18 -5.47 5.73
C GLU A 6 -24.20 -6.16 6.68
N VAL A 7 -23.18 -5.43 7.13
CA VAL A 7 -22.24 -5.93 8.15
C VAL A 7 -22.99 -5.90 9.47
N ASP A 8 -23.63 -7.01 9.80
CA ASP A 8 -24.44 -7.17 11.00
C ASP A 8 -23.52 -7.11 12.24
N GLY A 9 -23.78 -6.17 13.17
CA GLY A 9 -23.07 -6.07 14.45
C GLY A 9 -22.08 -4.90 14.64
N LEU A 10 -21.83 -4.07 13.64
CA LEU A 10 -21.10 -2.80 13.84
C LEU A 10 -22.11 -1.69 14.19
N GLU A 11 -21.95 -1.07 15.35
CA GLU A 11 -22.72 0.14 15.69
C GLU A 11 -22.51 1.19 14.58
N LYS A 12 -23.61 1.64 13.97
CA LYS A 12 -23.55 2.79 13.06
C LYS A 12 -22.97 3.96 13.86
N PRO A 13 -21.95 4.69 13.35
CA PRO A 13 -21.47 5.89 14.02
C PRO A 13 -22.67 6.81 14.27
N ASP A 14 -22.69 7.44 15.44
CA ASP A 14 -23.79 8.26 15.97
C ASP A 14 -24.54 8.99 14.83
N SER A 15 -25.70 8.45 14.41
CA SER A 15 -26.23 8.71 13.06
C SER A 15 -26.76 10.13 12.84
N ASP A 16 -26.69 10.97 13.87
CA ASP A 16 -27.24 12.32 13.90
C ASP A 16 -26.18 13.42 13.80
N ASP A 17 -24.89 13.10 13.94
CA ASP A 17 -23.83 14.11 13.88
C ASP A 17 -23.34 14.40 12.45
N THR A 18 -22.87 15.62 12.23
CA THR A 18 -22.26 16.04 10.96
C THR A 18 -20.81 16.42 11.20
N ILE A 19 -19.90 15.78 10.47
CA ILE A 19 -18.47 16.01 10.59
C ILE A 19 -17.95 16.98 9.55
N VAL A 20 -16.87 17.68 9.88
CA VAL A 20 -16.15 18.58 8.98
C VAL A 20 -14.63 18.42 9.12
N ALA A 21 -13.92 18.50 8.00
CA ALA A 21 -12.46 18.55 7.97
C ALA A 21 -11.94 19.25 6.72
N ILE A 22 -10.66 19.61 6.74
CA ILE A 22 -9.90 19.99 5.54
C ILE A 22 -9.47 18.70 4.84
N SER A 23 -9.84 18.52 3.57
CA SER A 23 -9.55 17.31 2.77
C SER A 23 -8.36 17.47 1.82
N THR A 24 -7.78 18.66 1.71
CA THR A 24 -6.56 18.94 0.93
C THR A 24 -5.31 18.89 1.79
N ALA A 25 -4.15 18.64 1.16
CA ALA A 25 -2.86 18.68 1.85
C ALA A 25 -2.61 20.04 2.52
N VAL A 26 -1.98 20.02 3.70
CA VAL A 26 -1.64 21.24 4.44
C VAL A 26 -0.45 21.92 3.74
N GLY A 27 -0.67 23.14 3.26
CA GLY A 27 0.37 23.93 2.60
C GLY A 27 -0.24 25.03 1.73
N PRO A 28 0.59 25.92 1.16
CA PRO A 28 0.11 26.88 0.17
C PRO A 28 -0.31 26.13 -1.10
N GLY A 29 -1.58 26.28 -1.49
CA GLY A 29 -2.13 25.79 -2.74
C GLY A 29 -3.07 26.82 -3.37
N ALA A 30 -3.44 26.62 -4.63
CA ALA A 30 -4.46 27.46 -5.27
C ALA A 30 -5.85 27.23 -4.66
N ILE A 31 -6.18 25.97 -4.37
CA ILE A 31 -7.49 25.54 -3.88
C ILE A 31 -7.31 24.72 -2.60
N GLY A 32 -8.19 24.94 -1.63
CA GLY A 32 -8.34 24.14 -0.43
C GLY A 32 -9.77 23.64 -0.30
N ILE A 33 -9.96 22.40 0.15
CA ILE A 33 -11.30 21.80 0.27
C ILE A 33 -11.63 21.60 1.74
N VAL A 34 -12.74 22.19 2.18
CA VAL A 34 -13.39 21.87 3.47
C VAL A 34 -14.61 21.01 3.19
N ARG A 35 -14.61 19.77 3.69
CA ARG A 35 -15.64 18.77 3.42
C ARG A 35 -16.50 18.55 4.67
N LEU A 36 -17.82 18.51 4.47
CA LEU A 36 -18.82 18.12 5.46
C LEU A 36 -19.47 16.78 5.08
N SER A 37 -19.80 15.94 6.06
CA SER A 37 -20.59 14.71 5.85
C SER A 37 -21.53 14.48 7.03
N GLY A 38 -22.79 14.15 6.74
CA GLY A 38 -23.80 13.85 7.75
C GLY A 38 -25.17 14.48 7.45
N PRO A 39 -26.19 14.23 8.28
CA PRO A 39 -27.57 14.66 8.03
C PRO A 39 -27.76 16.18 7.96
N GLN A 40 -26.88 16.97 8.57
CA GLN A 40 -26.94 18.43 8.58
C GLN A 40 -25.94 19.07 7.61
N ALA A 41 -25.17 18.32 6.82
CA ALA A 41 -24.10 18.87 5.97
C ALA A 41 -24.60 19.98 5.02
N ILE A 42 -25.75 19.74 4.37
CA ILE A 42 -26.38 20.70 3.45
C ILE A 42 -27.00 21.88 4.21
N GLY A 43 -27.59 21.62 5.37
CA GLY A 43 -28.18 22.65 6.22
C GLY A 43 -27.13 23.63 6.73
N ILE A 44 -26.04 23.12 7.30
CA ILE A 44 -24.91 23.90 7.82
C ILE A 44 -24.28 24.73 6.70
N ALA A 45 -23.92 24.10 5.58
CA ALA A 45 -23.32 24.83 4.47
C ALA A 45 -24.26 25.90 3.88
N GLY A 46 -25.57 25.68 3.89
CA GLY A 46 -26.56 26.64 3.42
C GLY A 46 -26.80 27.84 4.32
N MET A 47 -26.44 27.77 5.61
CA MET A 47 -26.45 28.93 6.50
C MET A 47 -25.28 29.87 6.22
N ASP A 48 -24.14 29.30 5.82
CA ASP A 48 -22.85 29.97 5.75
C ASP A 48 -22.40 30.29 4.31
N PHE A 49 -23.21 29.96 3.30
CA PHE A 49 -22.88 30.17 1.89
C PHE A 49 -23.97 30.96 1.14
N VAL A 50 -23.54 32.02 0.44
CA VAL A 50 -24.40 32.86 -0.38
C VAL A 50 -24.02 32.69 -1.85
N ALA A 51 -24.89 32.03 -2.62
CA ALA A 51 -24.71 31.85 -4.05
C ALA A 51 -24.78 33.20 -4.79
N ALA A 52 -23.86 33.44 -5.71
CA ALA A 52 -23.77 34.73 -6.43
C ALA A 52 -25.02 35.05 -7.26
N ARG A 53 -25.74 34.02 -7.72
CA ARG A 53 -27.00 34.15 -8.49
C ARG A 53 -28.26 34.12 -7.62
N GLY A 54 -28.12 34.10 -6.29
CA GLY A 54 -29.24 33.95 -5.36
C GLY A 54 -29.95 32.60 -5.46
N GLU A 55 -29.32 31.62 -6.11
CA GLU A 55 -29.85 30.27 -6.24
C GLU A 55 -29.78 29.58 -4.87
N PRO A 56 -30.91 29.14 -4.29
CA PRO A 56 -30.86 28.35 -3.07
C PRO A 56 -30.19 27.02 -3.36
N LEU A 57 -29.60 26.42 -2.32
CA LEU A 57 -29.20 25.01 -2.34
C LEU A 57 -30.45 24.16 -2.51
N ARG A 58 -30.81 23.85 -3.76
CA ARG A 58 -32.04 23.13 -4.08
C ARG A 58 -31.99 21.71 -3.50
N SER A 59 -33.14 21.24 -3.03
CA SER A 59 -33.28 19.94 -2.35
C SER A 59 -33.18 18.74 -3.30
N ASP A 60 -33.32 18.94 -4.62
CA ASP A 60 -33.56 17.89 -5.62
C ASP A 60 -32.35 17.53 -6.50
N GLU A 61 -31.28 18.33 -6.49
CA GLU A 61 -30.12 18.11 -7.38
C GLU A 61 -28.88 17.62 -6.61
N THR A 62 -28.15 16.68 -7.21
CA THR A 62 -26.87 16.13 -6.72
C THR A 62 -25.77 16.34 -7.78
N TYR A 63 -24.51 16.40 -7.36
CA TYR A 63 -23.34 16.68 -8.23
C TYR A 63 -23.36 18.05 -8.91
N ARG A 64 -23.96 19.05 -8.25
CA ARG A 64 -23.99 20.44 -8.72
C ARG A 64 -22.92 21.27 -8.03
N LEU A 65 -22.28 22.12 -8.83
CA LEU A 65 -21.30 23.11 -8.38
C LEU A 65 -21.91 24.51 -8.41
N LEU A 66 -21.84 25.23 -7.30
CA LEU A 66 -22.35 26.57 -7.12
C LEU A 66 -21.20 27.54 -6.87
N TYR A 67 -21.28 28.74 -7.44
CA TYR A 67 -20.32 29.81 -7.19
C TYR A 67 -20.93 30.87 -6.26
N GLY A 68 -20.14 31.34 -5.30
CA GLY A 68 -20.61 32.28 -4.29
C GLY A 68 -19.56 32.62 -3.25
N HIS A 69 -20.02 33.03 -2.07
CA HIS A 69 -19.18 33.44 -0.96
C HIS A 69 -19.53 32.67 0.29
N VAL A 70 -18.50 32.30 1.07
CA VAL A 70 -18.67 31.86 2.45
C VAL A 70 -18.77 33.11 3.32
N VAL A 71 -19.84 33.22 4.09
CA VAL A 71 -20.19 34.42 4.86
C VAL A 71 -20.50 34.02 6.30
N ASP A 72 -19.97 34.74 7.29
CA ASP A 72 -20.38 34.54 8.69
C ASP A 72 -21.80 35.11 8.87
N PRO A 73 -22.81 34.27 9.18
CA PRO A 73 -24.20 34.71 9.23
C PRO A 73 -24.48 35.66 10.42
N ARG A 74 -23.58 35.73 11.41
CA ARG A 74 -23.74 36.62 12.57
C ARG A 74 -23.24 38.04 12.29
N THR A 75 -22.19 38.18 11.50
CA THR A 75 -21.54 39.48 11.22
C THR A 75 -21.83 40.00 9.82
N GLY A 76 -22.20 39.11 8.88
CA GLY A 76 -22.29 39.41 7.46
C GLY A 76 -20.93 39.56 6.76
N GLU A 77 -19.83 39.23 7.44
CA GLU A 77 -18.48 39.31 6.90
C GLU A 77 -18.23 38.19 5.88
N VAL A 78 -17.71 38.55 4.71
CA VAL A 78 -17.24 37.58 3.72
C VAL A 78 -15.95 36.95 4.23
N VAL A 79 -15.99 35.65 4.45
CA VAL A 79 -14.83 34.85 4.87
C VAL A 79 -13.97 34.49 3.67
N ASP A 80 -14.60 34.02 2.59
CA ASP A 80 -13.91 33.68 1.35
C ASP A 80 -14.87 33.67 0.15
N GLU A 81 -14.32 33.81 -1.05
CA GLU A 81 -14.97 33.48 -2.32
C GLU A 81 -14.70 32.00 -2.65
N ALA A 82 -15.76 31.23 -2.93
CA ALA A 82 -15.64 29.77 -3.02
C ALA A 82 -16.61 29.13 -4.02
N LEU A 83 -16.29 27.89 -4.40
CA LEU A 83 -17.24 26.99 -5.05
C LEU A 83 -17.80 26.00 -4.03
N LEU A 84 -19.07 25.67 -4.12
CA LEU A 84 -19.75 24.70 -3.26
C LEU A 84 -20.26 23.53 -4.11
N ALA A 85 -19.84 22.32 -3.79
CA ALA A 85 -20.33 21.08 -4.41
C ALA A 85 -21.25 20.32 -3.46
N VAL A 86 -22.42 19.89 -3.95
CA VAL A 86 -23.40 19.09 -3.19
C VAL A 86 -23.47 17.67 -3.72
N MET A 87 -23.34 16.68 -2.84
CA MET A 87 -23.50 15.26 -3.14
C MET A 87 -24.50 14.66 -2.15
N ARG A 88 -25.68 14.26 -2.62
CA ARG A 88 -26.75 13.74 -1.75
C ARG A 88 -26.62 12.25 -1.52
N LYS A 89 -27.06 11.77 -0.36
CA LYS A 89 -27.19 10.33 -0.10
C LYS A 89 -28.11 9.64 -1.12
N PRO A 90 -27.84 8.38 -1.51
CA PRO A 90 -26.66 7.57 -1.20
C PRO A 90 -25.47 7.83 -2.15
N HIS A 91 -25.54 8.86 -2.99
CA HIS A 91 -24.64 9.15 -4.09
C HIS A 91 -23.48 10.06 -3.68
N SER A 92 -22.77 9.68 -2.62
CA SER A 92 -21.64 10.43 -2.05
C SER A 92 -20.57 9.48 -1.52
N TYR A 93 -19.38 10.01 -1.19
CA TYR A 93 -18.27 9.20 -0.67
C TYR A 93 -18.65 8.42 0.59
N THR A 94 -19.35 9.03 1.54
CA THR A 94 -19.77 8.39 2.78
C THR A 94 -21.14 7.71 2.68
N ARG A 95 -21.84 7.82 1.54
CA ARG A 95 -23.28 7.52 1.37
C ARG A 95 -24.23 8.38 2.23
N GLU A 96 -23.71 9.41 2.87
CA GLU A 96 -24.50 10.45 3.56
C GLU A 96 -24.68 11.68 2.65
N ASP A 97 -25.36 12.71 3.13
CA ASP A 97 -25.26 14.01 2.47
C ASP A 97 -23.86 14.58 2.71
N VAL A 98 -23.19 14.99 1.63
CA VAL A 98 -21.83 15.54 1.62
C VAL A 98 -21.82 16.88 0.92
N VAL A 99 -21.14 17.85 1.52
CA VAL A 99 -20.87 19.16 0.91
C VAL A 99 -19.38 19.41 0.90
N GLU A 100 -18.85 19.94 -0.20
CA GLU A 100 -17.47 20.40 -0.29
C GLU A 100 -17.42 21.90 -0.61
N LEU A 101 -16.70 22.65 0.21
CA LEU A 101 -16.37 24.05 0.01
C LEU A 101 -14.95 24.18 -0.54
N HIS A 102 -14.84 24.56 -1.81
CA HIS A 102 -13.61 24.75 -2.56
C HIS A 102 -13.21 26.22 -2.44
N CYS A 103 -12.37 26.49 -1.44
CA CYS A 103 -11.95 27.81 -1.01
C CYS A 103 -10.53 28.11 -1.54
N HIS A 104 -10.03 29.32 -1.30
CA HIS A 104 -8.63 29.61 -1.58
C HIS A 104 -7.72 28.71 -0.74
N GLY A 105 -6.67 28.15 -1.36
CA GLY A 105 -5.79 27.16 -0.74
C GLY A 105 -4.85 27.69 0.35
N GLY A 106 -5.01 28.94 0.80
CA GLY A 106 -4.27 29.48 1.93
C GLY A 106 -4.70 28.84 3.25
N VAL A 107 -3.72 28.52 4.12
CA VAL A 107 -3.98 27.90 5.43
C VAL A 107 -4.95 28.73 6.28
N ALA A 108 -4.89 30.06 6.18
CA ALA A 108 -5.79 30.97 6.91
C ALA A 108 -7.24 30.86 6.41
N ALA A 109 -7.46 30.86 5.10
CA ALA A 109 -8.78 30.76 4.48
C ALA A 109 -9.45 29.43 4.85
N GLN A 110 -8.76 28.31 4.64
CA GLN A 110 -9.27 26.98 4.99
C GLN A 110 -9.63 26.85 6.48
N ARG A 111 -8.78 27.38 7.37
CA ARG A 111 -9.06 27.38 8.82
C ARG A 111 -10.23 28.27 9.20
N ALA A 112 -10.41 29.41 8.52
CA ALA A 112 -11.54 30.30 8.78
C ALA A 112 -12.86 29.63 8.40
N VAL A 113 -12.92 29.02 7.20
CA VAL A 113 -14.09 28.26 6.74
C VAL A 113 -14.37 27.06 7.64
N LEU A 114 -13.35 26.26 7.99
CA LEU A 114 -13.50 25.13 8.92
C LEU A 114 -14.10 25.58 10.27
N ARG A 115 -13.58 26.66 10.85
CA ARG A 115 -14.07 27.19 12.14
C ARG A 115 -15.52 27.67 12.04
N LEU A 116 -15.90 28.26 10.90
CA LEU A 116 -17.27 28.68 10.66
C LEU A 116 -18.21 27.46 10.65
N MET A 117 -17.88 26.43 9.87
CA MET A 117 -18.67 25.19 9.82
C MET A 117 -18.85 24.56 11.21
N VAL A 118 -17.78 24.54 12.03
CA VAL A 118 -17.86 24.03 13.41
C VAL A 118 -18.78 24.87 14.28
N ARG A 119 -18.73 26.20 14.17
CA ARG A 119 -19.63 27.10 14.91
C ARG A 119 -21.09 26.95 14.49
N SER A 120 -21.33 26.55 13.25
CA SER A 120 -22.66 26.33 12.67
C SER A 120 -23.23 24.94 12.95
N GLY A 121 -22.49 24.08 13.66
CA GLY A 121 -23.00 22.82 14.22
C GLY A 121 -22.26 21.56 13.80
N ALA A 122 -21.22 21.66 12.96
CA ALA A 122 -20.42 20.50 12.60
C ALA A 122 -19.40 20.14 13.70
N ARG A 123 -19.11 18.85 13.88
CA ARG A 123 -18.00 18.37 14.71
C ARG A 123 -16.75 18.20 13.85
N LEU A 124 -15.55 18.39 14.41
CA LEU A 124 -14.32 18.02 13.71
C LEU A 124 -14.27 16.50 13.50
N ALA A 125 -13.98 16.08 12.26
CA ALA A 125 -13.82 14.67 11.94
C ALA A 125 -12.57 14.07 12.63
N GLU A 126 -12.69 12.81 13.04
CA GLU A 126 -11.57 11.98 13.49
C GLU A 126 -10.71 11.53 12.30
N PRO A 127 -9.47 11.07 12.54
CA PRO A 127 -8.64 10.45 11.50
C PRO A 127 -9.38 9.28 10.81
N GLY A 128 -9.44 9.29 9.48
CA GLY A 128 -10.10 8.24 8.70
C GLY A 128 -11.62 8.19 8.79
N GLU A 129 -12.28 9.13 9.48
CA GLU A 129 -13.70 9.02 9.79
C GLU A 129 -14.60 9.03 8.53
N PHE A 130 -14.25 9.76 7.46
CA PHE A 130 -15.09 9.71 6.25
C PHE A 130 -14.98 8.34 5.56
N THR A 131 -13.79 7.74 5.52
CA THR A 131 -13.58 6.39 4.97
C THR A 131 -14.29 5.37 5.86
N ARG A 132 -14.23 5.52 7.19
CA ARG A 132 -14.98 4.70 8.15
C ARG A 132 -16.47 4.73 7.86
N ARG A 133 -17.07 5.91 7.66
CA ARG A 133 -18.49 6.03 7.30
C ARG A 133 -18.81 5.40 5.95
N ALA A 134 -17.92 5.54 4.96
CA ALA A 134 -18.08 4.88 3.66
C ALA A 134 -18.13 3.34 3.79
N PHE A 135 -17.28 2.77 4.66
CA PHE A 135 -17.28 1.35 4.99
C PHE A 135 -18.55 0.92 5.72
N VAL A 136 -18.90 1.58 6.82
CA VAL A 136 -20.09 1.25 7.63
C VAL A 136 -21.39 1.37 6.84
N ASN A 137 -21.48 2.34 5.93
CA ASN A 137 -22.64 2.49 5.05
C ASN A 137 -22.61 1.54 3.84
N GLY A 138 -21.65 0.61 3.76
CA GLY A 138 -21.56 -0.45 2.77
C GLY A 138 -21.16 0.01 1.37
N ARG A 139 -20.52 1.19 1.23
CA ARG A 139 -20.01 1.69 -0.06
C ARG A 139 -18.77 0.92 -0.50
N ILE A 140 -17.90 0.66 0.45
CA ILE A 140 -16.62 -0.01 0.28
C ILE A 140 -16.49 -1.06 1.38
N ASP A 141 -15.68 -2.08 1.15
CA ASP A 141 -15.26 -3.02 2.18
C ASP A 141 -13.93 -2.62 2.83
N LEU A 142 -13.48 -3.38 3.83
CA LEU A 142 -12.29 -2.98 4.61
C LEU A 142 -11.00 -3.04 3.78
N ALA A 143 -10.88 -4.00 2.86
CA ALA A 143 -9.72 -4.08 1.97
C ALA A 143 -9.68 -2.91 0.99
N GLN A 144 -10.85 -2.48 0.48
CA GLN A 144 -10.96 -1.25 -0.31
C GLN A 144 -10.64 0.00 0.53
N ALA A 145 -11.07 0.06 1.78
CA ALA A 145 -10.73 1.18 2.68
C ALA A 145 -9.21 1.30 2.87
N GLU A 146 -8.50 0.20 3.14
CA GLU A 146 -7.03 0.18 3.22
C GLU A 146 -6.37 0.64 1.92
N SER A 147 -6.99 0.30 0.78
CA SER A 147 -6.52 0.71 -0.55
C SER A 147 -6.63 2.22 -0.78
N VAL A 148 -7.58 2.92 -0.13
CA VAL A 148 -7.67 4.40 -0.16
C VAL A 148 -6.43 5.02 0.46
N ALA A 149 -5.96 4.47 1.60
CA ALA A 149 -4.72 4.90 2.23
C ALA A 149 -3.52 4.59 1.33
N ALA A 150 -3.48 3.38 0.74
CA ALA A 150 -2.40 2.94 -0.14
C ALA A 150 -2.26 3.83 -1.39
N VAL A 151 -3.37 4.24 -2.03
CA VAL A 151 -3.33 5.14 -3.20
C VAL A 151 -2.67 6.46 -2.87
N VAL A 152 -2.93 7.02 -1.69
CA VAL A 152 -2.34 8.32 -1.31
C VAL A 152 -0.91 8.19 -0.79
N ALA A 153 -0.55 7.03 -0.23
CA ALA A 153 0.82 6.75 0.20
C ALA A 153 1.74 6.30 -0.94
N ALA A 154 1.19 5.91 -2.10
CA ALA A 154 1.94 5.34 -3.22
C ALA A 154 3.10 6.23 -3.68
N ARG A 155 4.30 5.65 -3.74
CA ARG A 155 5.55 6.33 -4.11
C ARG A 155 6.09 5.93 -5.49
N SER A 156 5.40 5.05 -6.19
CA SER A 156 5.76 4.56 -7.52
C SER A 156 4.51 4.32 -8.36
N ALA A 157 4.66 4.34 -9.69
CA ALA A 157 3.55 4.06 -10.59
C ALA A 157 3.00 2.63 -10.42
N GLY A 158 3.87 1.67 -10.08
CA GLY A 158 3.46 0.29 -9.77
C GLY A 158 2.62 0.18 -8.50
N ALA A 159 3.06 0.83 -7.41
CA ALA A 159 2.31 0.84 -6.15
C ALA A 159 0.93 1.49 -6.31
N LEU A 160 0.88 2.63 -7.04
CA LEU A 160 -0.39 3.30 -7.36
C LEU A 160 -1.32 2.39 -8.17
N ARG A 161 -0.80 1.71 -9.19
CA ARG A 161 -1.60 0.81 -10.04
C ARG A 161 -2.21 -0.32 -9.23
N VAL A 162 -1.45 -0.95 -8.34
CA VAL A 162 -1.95 -2.03 -7.47
C VAL A 162 -3.01 -1.49 -6.50
N ALA A 163 -2.77 -0.35 -5.86
CA ALA A 163 -3.72 0.24 -4.93
C ALA A 163 -5.04 0.63 -5.61
N VAL A 164 -5.01 1.20 -6.82
CA VAL A 164 -6.22 1.51 -7.59
C VAL A 164 -7.00 0.24 -7.97
N ARG A 165 -6.32 -0.84 -8.36
CA ARG A 165 -7.01 -2.11 -8.66
C ARG A 165 -7.66 -2.76 -7.45
N GLN A 166 -7.03 -2.65 -6.29
CA GLN A 166 -7.64 -3.14 -5.07
C GLN A 166 -8.87 -2.30 -4.68
N LEU A 167 -8.86 -0.98 -4.94
CA LEU A 167 -10.05 -0.14 -4.80
C LEU A 167 -11.22 -0.60 -5.66
N ASP A 168 -10.96 -1.11 -6.88
CA ASP A 168 -12.00 -1.69 -7.74
C ASP A 168 -12.59 -2.99 -7.17
N GLY A 169 -12.01 -3.56 -6.12
CA GLY A 169 -12.55 -4.69 -5.36
C GLY A 169 -12.03 -6.06 -5.79
N GLY A 170 -11.07 -6.14 -6.73
CA GLY A 170 -10.60 -7.42 -7.27
C GLY A 170 -9.98 -8.36 -6.22
N LEU A 171 -9.32 -7.83 -5.20
CA LEU A 171 -8.82 -8.63 -4.07
C LEU A 171 -9.99 -9.17 -3.22
N SER A 172 -10.95 -8.31 -2.89
CA SER A 172 -12.12 -8.66 -2.09
C SER A 172 -12.99 -9.71 -2.77
N GLU A 173 -13.20 -9.61 -4.08
CA GLU A 173 -13.93 -10.61 -4.86
C GLU A 173 -13.27 -11.99 -4.78
N ARG A 174 -11.94 -12.03 -4.92
CA ARG A 174 -11.16 -13.27 -4.86
C ARG A 174 -11.19 -13.89 -3.46
N LEU A 175 -11.03 -13.09 -2.41
CA LEU A 175 -11.10 -13.58 -1.02
C LEU A 175 -12.52 -14.02 -0.64
N ARG A 176 -13.56 -13.31 -1.07
CA ARG A 176 -14.96 -13.72 -0.85
C ARG A 176 -15.30 -15.02 -1.56
N ALA A 177 -14.75 -15.24 -2.76
CA ALA A 177 -14.93 -16.52 -3.45
C ALA A 177 -14.37 -17.68 -2.61
N VAL A 178 -13.11 -17.55 -2.14
CA VAL A 178 -12.49 -18.56 -1.26
C VAL A 178 -13.29 -18.74 0.02
N ARG A 179 -13.70 -17.64 0.68
CA ARG A 179 -14.52 -17.69 1.90
C ARG A 179 -15.85 -18.41 1.68
N ARG A 180 -16.54 -18.16 0.56
CA ARG A 180 -17.80 -18.85 0.21
C ARG A 180 -17.60 -20.35 0.06
N ASP A 181 -16.54 -20.77 -0.62
CA ASP A 181 -16.23 -22.19 -0.81
C ASP A 181 -15.98 -22.87 0.56
N MET A 182 -15.25 -22.19 1.45
CA MET A 182 -14.98 -22.69 2.81
C MET A 182 -16.21 -22.72 3.71
N VAL A 183 -17.08 -21.70 3.64
CA VAL A 183 -18.36 -21.68 4.37
C VAL A 183 -19.26 -22.81 3.89
N SER A 184 -19.31 -23.04 2.58
CA SER A 184 -20.06 -24.16 2.03
C SER A 184 -19.51 -25.48 2.54
N LEU A 185 -18.18 -25.66 2.56
CA LEU A 185 -17.55 -26.84 3.11
C LEU A 185 -17.90 -27.06 4.59
N LEU A 186 -17.79 -26.00 5.41
CA LEU A 186 -18.14 -26.04 6.83
C LEU A 186 -19.60 -26.45 7.05
N ALA A 187 -20.53 -25.89 6.29
CA ALA A 187 -21.96 -26.22 6.41
C ALA A 187 -22.27 -27.69 6.11
N HIS A 188 -21.58 -28.31 5.14
CA HIS A 188 -21.75 -29.75 4.86
C HIS A 188 -21.22 -30.61 6.01
N MET A 189 -20.12 -30.21 6.64
CA MET A 189 -19.56 -30.95 7.77
C MET A 189 -20.40 -30.79 9.04
N GLU A 190 -20.88 -29.59 9.35
CA GLU A 190 -21.76 -29.34 10.51
C GLU A 190 -23.09 -30.09 10.39
N ALA A 191 -23.65 -30.20 9.17
CA ALA A 191 -24.86 -30.99 8.94
C ALA A 191 -24.66 -32.50 9.24
N GLY A 192 -23.47 -33.05 9.02
CA GLY A 192 -23.16 -34.43 9.39
C GLY A 192 -22.96 -34.64 10.90
N LEU A 193 -22.54 -33.60 11.63
CA LEU A 193 -22.35 -33.62 13.09
C LEU A 193 -23.67 -33.54 13.86
N ASP A 194 -24.62 -32.73 13.39
CA ASP A 194 -25.86 -32.43 14.13
C ASP A 194 -26.92 -33.56 14.04
N PHE A 195 -26.81 -34.47 13.07
CA PHE A 195 -27.87 -35.45 12.74
C PHE A 195 -27.42 -36.92 12.77
N VAL A 196 -26.62 -37.31 13.76
CA VAL A 196 -26.08 -38.68 13.91
C VAL A 196 -27.16 -39.79 14.01
N ASP A 197 -28.40 -39.45 14.38
CA ASP A 197 -29.52 -40.40 14.54
C ASP A 197 -30.55 -40.39 13.40
N ASP A 198 -30.52 -39.41 12.50
CA ASP A 198 -31.38 -39.34 11.31
C ASP A 198 -30.56 -39.83 10.10
N GLU A 199 -31.18 -40.47 9.09
CA GLU A 199 -30.51 -41.01 7.88
C GLU A 199 -29.88 -39.92 6.99
N VAL A 200 -28.94 -39.14 7.52
CA VAL A 200 -28.16 -38.12 6.80
C VAL A 200 -26.90 -38.79 6.24
N ASP A 201 -26.57 -38.45 4.99
CA ASP A 201 -25.42 -39.00 4.28
C ASP A 201 -24.12 -38.80 5.09
N ASP A 202 -23.31 -39.86 5.21
CA ASP A 202 -21.97 -39.80 5.80
C ASP A 202 -21.16 -38.65 5.17
N VAL A 203 -20.38 -37.93 5.99
CA VAL A 203 -19.52 -36.84 5.51
C VAL A 203 -18.59 -37.32 4.39
N ASP A 204 -18.68 -36.70 3.22
CA ASP A 204 -17.79 -36.98 2.08
C ASP A 204 -16.40 -36.38 2.32
N TRP A 205 -15.55 -37.15 3.00
CA TRP A 205 -14.17 -36.75 3.32
C TRP A 205 -13.28 -36.54 2.09
N GLU A 206 -13.60 -37.16 0.96
CA GLU A 206 -12.87 -36.95 -0.29
C GLU A 206 -13.17 -35.55 -0.83
N ALA A 207 -14.46 -35.18 -0.87
CA ALA A 207 -14.88 -33.82 -1.22
C ALA A 207 -14.29 -32.76 -0.26
N VAL A 208 -14.22 -33.06 1.04
CA VAL A 208 -13.60 -32.17 2.04
C VAL A 208 -12.11 -31.97 1.76
N ALA A 209 -11.36 -33.06 1.56
CA ALA A 209 -9.93 -33.00 1.27
C ALA A 209 -9.63 -32.22 -0.01
N ASP A 210 -10.44 -32.41 -1.05
CA ASP A 210 -10.34 -31.68 -2.31
C ASP A 210 -10.64 -30.18 -2.14
N GLY A 211 -11.69 -29.85 -1.39
CA GLY A 211 -12.07 -28.47 -1.08
C GLY A 211 -10.95 -27.72 -0.33
N LEU A 212 -10.38 -28.36 0.69
CA LEU A 212 -9.24 -27.80 1.45
C LEU A 212 -7.99 -27.63 0.57
N THR A 213 -7.70 -28.60 -0.30
CA THR A 213 -6.55 -28.53 -1.21
C THR A 213 -6.68 -27.35 -2.19
N LYS A 214 -7.85 -27.19 -2.83
CA LYS A 214 -8.13 -26.06 -3.73
C LYS A 214 -8.04 -24.71 -3.02
N THR A 215 -8.59 -24.64 -1.80
CA THR A 215 -8.52 -23.45 -0.93
C THR A 215 -7.07 -23.09 -0.63
N ARG A 216 -6.28 -24.05 -0.15
CA ARG A 216 -4.86 -23.88 0.15
C ARG A 216 -4.08 -23.36 -1.07
N GLU A 217 -4.28 -23.97 -2.24
CA GLU A 217 -3.62 -23.52 -3.47
C GLU A 217 -4.02 -22.10 -3.88
N SER A 218 -5.29 -21.71 -3.69
CA SER A 218 -5.76 -20.35 -3.95
C SER A 218 -5.08 -19.33 -3.02
N LEU A 219 -5.02 -19.63 -1.72
CA LEU A 219 -4.42 -18.74 -0.71
C LEU A 219 -2.89 -18.67 -0.85
N LEU A 220 -2.22 -19.80 -1.11
CA LEU A 220 -0.78 -19.82 -1.39
C LEU A 220 -0.43 -19.01 -2.64
N ARG A 221 -1.26 -19.06 -3.69
CA ARG A 221 -1.09 -18.19 -4.87
C ARG A 221 -1.10 -16.72 -4.49
N LEU A 222 -2.00 -16.30 -3.60
CA LEU A 222 -2.02 -14.92 -3.09
C LEU A 222 -0.78 -14.61 -2.24
N LEU A 223 -0.37 -15.50 -1.34
CA LEU A 223 0.82 -15.31 -0.50
C LEU A 223 2.11 -15.19 -1.30
N ARG A 224 2.22 -15.83 -2.47
CA ARG A 224 3.39 -15.63 -3.34
C ARG A 224 3.57 -14.18 -3.80
N THR A 225 2.46 -13.44 -3.93
CA THR A 225 2.50 -12.00 -4.26
C THR A 225 2.91 -11.10 -3.08
N ALA A 226 2.97 -11.63 -1.84
CA ALA A 226 3.24 -10.86 -0.63
C ALA A 226 4.61 -10.18 -0.62
N LEU A 227 5.63 -10.84 -1.21
CA LEU A 227 6.98 -10.30 -1.29
C LEU A 227 7.02 -9.03 -2.14
N VAL A 228 6.41 -9.09 -3.32
CA VAL A 228 6.25 -7.95 -4.23
C VAL A 228 5.34 -6.89 -3.60
N GLY A 229 4.26 -7.30 -2.94
CA GLY A 229 3.36 -6.41 -2.20
C GLY A 229 4.10 -5.58 -1.14
N ARG A 230 4.96 -6.22 -0.35
CA ARG A 230 5.80 -5.54 0.64
C ARG A 230 6.76 -4.54 -0.02
N ALA A 231 7.40 -4.94 -1.12
CA ALA A 231 8.28 -4.08 -1.88
C ALA A 231 7.55 -2.86 -2.46
N LEU A 232 6.29 -2.99 -2.86
CA LEU A 232 5.47 -1.87 -3.33
C LEU A 232 5.01 -0.95 -2.18
N GLU A 233 4.68 -1.52 -1.02
CA GLU A 233 4.18 -0.80 0.15
C GLU A 233 5.26 0.03 0.85
N HIS A 234 6.43 -0.57 1.10
CA HIS A 234 7.51 0.05 1.89
C HIS A 234 8.72 0.45 1.06
N GLY A 235 8.77 0.04 -0.20
CA GLY A 235 9.98 0.13 -1.01
C GLY A 235 11.03 -0.91 -0.63
N VAL A 236 12.11 -0.94 -1.39
CA VAL A 236 13.25 -1.84 -1.18
C VAL A 236 14.47 -1.03 -0.82
N ARG A 237 14.99 -1.24 0.39
CA ARG A 237 16.19 -0.56 0.88
C ARG A 237 17.40 -1.15 0.18
N THR A 238 18.07 -0.35 -0.64
CA THR A 238 19.17 -0.81 -1.49
C THR A 238 20.46 -0.10 -1.10
N ALA A 239 21.48 -0.88 -0.72
CA ALA A 239 22.82 -0.38 -0.45
C ALA A 239 23.72 -0.55 -1.67
N ILE A 240 24.51 0.48 -2.03
CA ILE A 240 25.49 0.41 -3.12
C ILE A 240 26.89 0.38 -2.53
N VAL A 241 27.50 -0.80 -2.45
CA VAL A 241 28.79 -0.99 -1.79
C VAL A 241 29.90 -1.23 -2.80
N GLY A 242 31.15 -0.97 -2.41
CA GLY A 242 32.32 -1.14 -3.27
C GLY A 242 33.45 -0.19 -2.88
N ARG A 243 34.66 -0.46 -3.36
CA ARG A 243 35.85 0.36 -3.06
C ARG A 243 35.72 1.81 -3.54
N PRO A 244 36.59 2.74 -3.08
CA PRO A 244 36.73 4.04 -3.72
C PRO A 244 36.97 3.91 -5.23
N ASN A 245 36.43 4.84 -6.02
CA ASN A 245 36.66 4.95 -7.48
C ASN A 245 36.15 3.80 -8.38
N VAL A 246 35.44 2.79 -7.84
CA VAL A 246 34.77 1.74 -8.66
C VAL A 246 33.57 2.27 -9.47
N GLY A 247 33.14 3.51 -9.18
CA GLY A 247 32.06 4.20 -9.91
C GLY A 247 30.67 4.07 -9.29
N LYS A 248 30.58 3.88 -7.96
CA LYS A 248 29.30 3.88 -7.21
C LYS A 248 28.44 5.12 -7.49
N SER A 249 29.00 6.32 -7.32
CA SER A 249 28.29 7.59 -7.54
C SER A 249 27.90 7.78 -9.02
N SER A 250 28.73 7.30 -9.95
CA SER A 250 28.41 7.31 -11.38
C SER A 250 27.23 6.37 -11.68
N LEU A 251 27.24 5.16 -11.13
CA LEU A 251 26.16 4.18 -11.30
C LEU A 251 24.84 4.74 -10.74
N LEU A 252 24.89 5.30 -9.54
CA LEU A 252 23.74 5.92 -8.91
C LEU A 252 23.18 7.06 -9.76
N ASN A 253 24.02 8.00 -10.22
CA ASN A 253 23.57 9.08 -11.08
C ASN A 253 22.95 8.55 -12.38
N ALA A 254 23.53 7.50 -12.96
CA ALA A 254 23.00 6.89 -14.18
C ALA A 254 21.64 6.22 -13.95
N LEU A 255 21.42 5.60 -12.79
CA LEU A 255 20.13 5.05 -12.39
C LEU A 255 19.10 6.18 -12.13
N LEU A 256 19.48 7.23 -11.40
CA LEU A 256 18.61 8.38 -11.09
C LEU A 256 18.18 9.17 -12.32
N MET A 257 19.10 9.43 -13.25
CA MET A 257 18.79 10.26 -14.43
C MET A 257 17.72 9.65 -15.33
N ARG A 258 17.53 8.32 -15.28
CA ARG A 258 16.53 7.62 -16.08
C ARG A 258 15.25 7.29 -15.30
N GLU A 259 15.28 7.25 -13.97
CA GLU A 259 14.18 6.72 -13.13
C GLU A 259 13.73 7.69 -12.02
N ARG A 260 13.90 9.01 -12.21
CA ARG A 260 13.41 9.99 -11.23
C ARG A 260 11.93 9.74 -10.95
N ALA A 261 11.64 9.30 -9.73
CA ALA A 261 10.29 9.30 -9.21
C ALA A 261 9.75 10.72 -9.22
N ILE A 262 8.45 10.89 -9.46
CA ILE A 262 7.74 12.15 -9.25
C ILE A 262 7.74 12.40 -7.74
N VAL A 263 8.85 12.91 -7.21
CA VAL A 263 8.94 13.31 -5.81
C VAL A 263 8.12 14.60 -5.69
N SER A 264 6.95 14.48 -5.10
CA SER A 264 6.26 15.63 -4.53
C SER A 264 7.05 16.09 -3.32
N ASP A 265 7.52 17.34 -3.34
CA ASP A 265 8.04 18.03 -2.16
C ASP A 265 6.90 18.14 -1.13
N ILE A 266 6.71 17.13 -0.28
CA ILE A 266 5.89 17.27 0.91
C ILE A 266 6.79 17.83 2.01
N PRO A 267 6.64 19.10 2.42
CA PRO A 267 7.43 19.67 3.50
C PRO A 267 7.00 19.02 4.82
N GLY A 268 7.90 18.29 5.48
CA GLY A 268 7.65 17.81 6.86
C GLY A 268 8.20 16.45 7.26
N THR A 269 8.76 15.65 6.35
CA THR A 269 9.30 14.30 6.69
C THR A 269 10.80 14.27 6.96
N THR A 270 11.46 15.43 7.08
CA THR A 270 12.90 15.52 7.34
C THR A 270 13.25 15.25 8.80
N ARG A 271 13.13 13.99 9.24
CA ARG A 271 13.82 13.52 10.45
C ARG A 271 14.69 12.30 10.25
N ASP A 272 14.53 11.59 9.15
CA ASP A 272 15.38 10.47 8.80
C ASP A 272 16.24 10.82 7.58
N THR A 273 17.41 10.18 7.52
CA THR A 273 18.48 10.29 6.50
C THR A 273 17.99 10.70 5.11
N VAL A 274 18.77 11.51 4.39
CA VAL A 274 18.51 11.89 2.98
C VAL A 274 18.59 10.61 2.12
N GLU A 275 17.49 9.85 2.07
CA GLU A 275 17.31 8.69 1.21
C GLU A 275 16.88 9.20 -0.16
N GLU A 276 17.61 8.80 -1.20
CA GLU A 276 17.20 9.06 -2.57
C GLU A 276 16.23 7.95 -3.01
N LEU A 277 15.10 8.38 -3.56
CA LEU A 277 14.00 7.51 -3.99
C LEU A 277 13.99 7.46 -5.52
N LEU A 278 14.07 6.25 -6.07
CA LEU A 278 13.95 6.00 -7.50
C LEU A 278 13.01 4.83 -7.76
N GLU A 279 12.45 4.74 -8.95
CA GLU A 279 11.55 3.66 -9.32
C GLU A 279 12.28 2.64 -10.21
N ILE A 280 12.22 1.34 -9.92
CA ILE A 280 12.68 0.30 -10.86
C ILE A 280 11.51 -0.60 -11.18
N GLY A 281 10.99 -0.41 -12.39
CA GLY A 281 9.89 -1.20 -12.96
C GLY A 281 8.70 -1.33 -12.02
N GLY A 282 8.23 -0.18 -11.54
CA GLY A 282 7.06 -0.07 -10.65
C GLY A 282 7.38 -0.14 -9.16
N ILE A 283 8.59 -0.53 -8.75
CA ILE A 283 8.95 -0.74 -7.34
C ILE A 283 9.73 0.48 -6.81
N PRO A 284 9.34 1.07 -5.67
CA PRO A 284 10.13 2.13 -5.04
C PRO A 284 11.42 1.56 -4.44
N ILE A 285 12.55 2.17 -4.80
CA ILE A 285 13.87 1.80 -4.30
C ILE A 285 14.40 2.94 -3.43
N HIS A 286 14.74 2.61 -2.19
CA HIS A 286 15.32 3.53 -1.21
C HIS A 286 16.83 3.32 -1.16
N LEU A 287 17.59 4.28 -1.66
CA LEU A 287 19.05 4.17 -1.62
C LEU A 287 19.57 4.52 -0.22
N VAL A 288 20.23 3.55 0.43
CA VAL A 288 20.81 3.71 1.76
C VAL A 288 22.26 4.18 1.64
N ASP A 289 22.56 5.33 2.25
CA ASP A 289 23.85 6.03 2.15
C ASP A 289 25.02 5.15 2.62
N THR A 290 25.85 4.77 1.65
CA THR A 290 27.10 4.00 1.78
C THR A 290 28.26 4.94 1.47
N ALA A 291 28.33 6.07 2.18
CA ALA A 291 29.38 7.08 2.12
C ALA A 291 29.72 7.62 0.71
N GLY A 292 29.30 8.86 0.41
CA GLY A 292 29.93 9.67 -0.64
C GLY A 292 29.13 9.88 -1.93
N ILE A 293 27.80 9.84 -1.85
CA ILE A 293 26.93 10.04 -3.02
C ILE A 293 26.76 11.54 -3.39
N ARG A 294 27.23 12.49 -2.56
CA ARG A 294 27.23 13.92 -2.92
C ARG A 294 28.39 14.29 -3.84
N PRO A 295 28.16 15.09 -4.91
CA PRO A 295 29.24 15.76 -5.62
C PRO A 295 29.92 16.76 -4.67
N GLY A 296 31.22 16.57 -4.40
CA GLY A 296 32.07 17.58 -3.76
C GLY A 296 32.42 17.40 -2.27
N GLY A 297 32.27 16.22 -1.69
CA GLY A 297 32.66 15.95 -0.29
C GLY A 297 33.96 15.18 -0.15
N ASP A 298 35.11 15.83 -0.37
CA ASP A 298 36.39 15.35 0.19
C ASP A 298 36.27 15.35 1.72
N HIS A 299 36.86 14.34 2.37
CA HIS A 299 37.03 14.20 3.84
C HIS A 299 35.92 13.52 4.67
N VAL A 300 35.69 12.21 4.52
CA VAL A 300 35.21 11.34 5.64
C VAL A 300 35.64 9.87 5.45
N GLU A 301 36.92 9.54 5.73
CA GLU A 301 37.46 8.20 5.39
C GLU A 301 37.61 7.20 6.56
N GLN A 302 37.00 7.47 7.73
CA GLN A 302 36.90 6.46 8.81
C GLN A 302 35.47 6.25 9.35
N LEU A 303 34.55 7.22 9.18
CA LEU A 303 33.11 6.97 9.42
C LEU A 303 32.45 6.15 8.28
N GLY A 304 33.13 5.97 7.14
CA GLY A 304 32.59 5.27 5.97
C GLY A 304 32.41 3.76 6.13
N VAL A 305 33.27 3.10 6.90
CA VAL A 305 33.21 1.63 7.10
C VAL A 305 32.07 1.25 8.05
N ALA A 306 31.98 1.89 9.23
CA ALA A 306 30.93 1.62 10.20
C ALA A 306 29.52 1.97 9.66
N ARG A 307 29.40 3.04 8.85
CA ARG A 307 28.15 3.39 8.17
C ARG A 307 27.79 2.43 7.05
N SER A 308 28.77 1.98 6.26
CA SER A 308 28.56 0.95 5.23
C SER A 308 28.10 -0.37 5.84
N LEU A 309 28.65 -0.78 6.98
CA LEU A 309 28.21 -1.97 7.71
C LEU A 309 26.76 -1.83 8.20
N LYS A 310 26.39 -0.68 8.76
CA LYS A 310 25.01 -0.40 9.18
C LYS A 310 24.02 -0.33 8.00
N ALA A 311 24.47 0.19 6.85
CA ALA A 311 23.69 0.19 5.62
C ALA A 311 23.47 -1.24 5.10
N LEU A 312 24.50 -2.09 5.14
CA LEU A 312 24.41 -3.50 4.78
C LEU A 312 23.47 -4.29 5.69
N GLU A 313 23.51 -4.07 7.01
CA GLU A 313 22.60 -4.73 7.97
C GLU A 313 21.13 -4.43 7.70
N SER A 314 20.84 -3.24 7.19
CA SER A 314 19.47 -2.73 7.06
C SER A 314 18.95 -2.69 5.62
N ALA A 315 19.76 -3.14 4.65
CA ALA A 315 19.40 -3.20 3.25
C ALA A 315 18.67 -4.51 2.91
N ASP A 316 17.60 -4.39 2.10
CA ASP A 316 16.86 -5.47 1.45
C ASP A 316 17.61 -6.06 0.27
N LEU A 317 18.37 -5.21 -0.43
CA LEU A 317 19.15 -5.52 -1.62
C LEU A 317 20.52 -4.83 -1.54
N VAL A 318 21.56 -5.52 -2.01
CA VAL A 318 22.91 -4.98 -2.07
C VAL A 318 23.43 -5.00 -3.50
N LEU A 319 23.85 -3.85 -4.01
CA LEU A 319 24.59 -3.72 -5.27
C LEU A 319 26.08 -3.62 -4.95
N ALA A 320 26.81 -4.74 -5.11
CA ALA A 320 28.24 -4.80 -4.89
C ALA A 320 28.98 -4.40 -6.18
N VAL A 321 29.43 -3.15 -6.24
CA VAL A 321 30.07 -2.57 -7.42
C VAL A 321 31.56 -2.90 -7.45
N VAL A 322 32.01 -3.56 -8.52
CA VAL A 322 33.41 -3.88 -8.76
C VAL A 322 33.90 -3.21 -10.05
N ASP A 323 35.18 -2.85 -10.10
CA ASP A 323 35.78 -2.19 -11.25
C ASP A 323 36.35 -3.22 -12.22
N LEU A 324 35.76 -3.35 -13.42
CA LEU A 324 36.23 -4.28 -14.44
C LEU A 324 37.39 -3.75 -15.27
N SER A 325 37.88 -2.51 -15.07
CA SER A 325 39.02 -1.96 -15.81
C SER A 325 40.36 -2.62 -15.45
N ALA A 326 40.47 -3.16 -14.24
CA ALA A 326 41.64 -3.86 -13.72
C ALA A 326 41.32 -5.32 -13.33
N PRO A 327 42.34 -6.19 -13.12
CA PRO A 327 42.14 -7.50 -12.51
C PRO A 327 41.52 -7.37 -11.10
N GLY A 328 40.69 -8.34 -10.71
CA GLY A 328 39.98 -8.33 -9.43
C GLY A 328 40.93 -8.27 -8.23
N ASP A 329 40.54 -7.47 -7.24
CA ASP A 329 41.25 -7.30 -5.97
C ASP A 329 40.63 -8.23 -4.90
N GLU A 330 41.45 -8.81 -4.04
CA GLU A 330 41.01 -9.70 -2.95
C GLU A 330 40.05 -8.98 -1.99
N SER A 331 40.20 -7.67 -1.84
CA SER A 331 39.30 -6.82 -1.06
C SER A 331 37.89 -6.64 -1.67
N ASP A 332 37.75 -6.73 -3.00
CA ASP A 332 36.43 -6.73 -3.65
C ASP A 332 35.69 -8.05 -3.38
N SER A 333 36.43 -9.17 -3.43
CA SER A 333 35.88 -10.50 -3.15
C SER A 333 35.46 -10.65 -1.69
N GLN A 334 36.20 -10.06 -0.73
CA GLN A 334 35.82 -10.05 0.68
C GLN A 334 34.54 -9.24 0.93
N LEU A 335 34.37 -8.10 0.24
CA LEU A 335 33.22 -7.24 0.40
C LEU A 335 31.95 -7.83 -0.25
N ALA A 336 32.09 -8.49 -1.40
CA ALA A 336 31.04 -9.32 -1.98
C ALA A 336 30.71 -10.55 -1.11
N GLY A 337 31.74 -11.12 -0.46
CA GLY A 337 31.67 -12.23 0.49
C GLY A 337 30.93 -11.94 1.78
N ALA A 338 30.92 -10.68 2.23
CA ALA A 338 30.37 -10.26 3.51
C ALA A 338 28.83 -10.21 3.55
N VAL A 339 28.15 -10.42 2.41
CA VAL A 339 26.70 -10.26 2.27
C VAL A 339 26.07 -11.55 1.75
N ALA A 340 24.86 -11.86 2.23
CA ALA A 340 24.08 -13.01 1.81
C ALA A 340 23.94 -13.05 0.26
N PRO A 341 24.28 -14.18 -0.40
CA PRO A 341 24.27 -14.28 -1.85
C PRO A 341 22.90 -13.98 -2.49
N GLU A 342 21.81 -14.36 -1.83
CA GLU A 342 20.46 -14.23 -2.40
C GLU A 342 19.99 -12.77 -2.55
N ARG A 343 20.57 -11.87 -1.75
CA ARG A 343 20.24 -10.43 -1.69
C ARG A 343 21.29 -9.55 -2.36
N THR A 344 22.28 -10.15 -3.02
CA THR A 344 23.43 -9.44 -3.57
C THR A 344 23.49 -9.55 -5.09
N ILE A 345 23.60 -8.40 -5.75
CA ILE A 345 23.94 -8.30 -7.17
C ILE A 345 25.35 -7.75 -7.29
N VAL A 346 26.26 -8.51 -7.89
CA VAL A 346 27.59 -8.03 -8.25
C VAL A 346 27.49 -7.23 -9.54
N VAL A 347 27.82 -5.94 -9.47
CA VAL A 347 27.75 -5.00 -10.58
C VAL A 347 29.17 -4.70 -11.07
N GLY A 348 29.57 -5.37 -12.15
CA GLY A 348 30.85 -5.12 -12.81
C GLY A 348 30.80 -3.85 -13.65
N ASN A 349 31.33 -2.75 -13.14
CA ASN A 349 31.28 -1.45 -13.77
C ASN A 349 32.50 -1.19 -14.70
N LYS A 350 32.43 -0.15 -15.54
CA LYS A 350 33.47 0.29 -16.49
C LYS A 350 33.75 -0.69 -17.63
N VAL A 351 32.74 -1.43 -18.09
CA VAL A 351 32.89 -2.35 -19.25
C VAL A 351 33.39 -1.65 -20.52
N ASP A 352 33.17 -0.34 -20.65
CA ASP A 352 33.68 0.50 -21.75
C ASP A 352 35.22 0.55 -21.83
N THR A 353 35.90 0.16 -20.75
CA THR A 353 37.38 0.11 -20.69
C THR A 353 37.94 -1.28 -20.98
N VAL A 354 37.07 -2.28 -21.17
CA VAL A 354 37.45 -3.67 -21.39
C VAL A 354 37.36 -4.00 -22.88
N ALA A 355 38.43 -4.56 -23.44
CA ALA A 355 38.57 -4.71 -24.89
C ALA A 355 37.62 -5.75 -25.53
N THR A 356 37.22 -6.79 -24.79
CA THR A 356 36.39 -7.88 -25.31
C THR A 356 35.36 -8.37 -24.30
N ASP A 357 34.22 -8.86 -24.79
CA ASP A 357 33.19 -9.48 -23.94
C ASP A 357 33.70 -10.73 -23.21
N ALA A 358 34.64 -11.46 -23.82
CA ALA A 358 35.32 -12.60 -23.20
C ALA A 358 36.14 -12.17 -21.98
N ASP A 359 36.79 -11.00 -22.04
CA ASP A 359 37.51 -10.44 -20.90
C ASP A 359 36.57 -9.97 -19.80
N VAL A 360 35.43 -9.38 -20.15
CA VAL A 360 34.36 -9.02 -19.21
C VAL A 360 33.88 -10.26 -18.47
N ALA A 361 33.47 -11.30 -19.20
CA ALA A 361 32.99 -12.56 -18.62
C ALA A 361 34.03 -13.21 -17.70
N ARG A 362 35.30 -13.27 -18.13
CA ARG A 362 36.40 -13.83 -17.34
C ARG A 362 36.66 -13.04 -16.05
N ARG A 363 36.64 -11.70 -16.10
CA ARG A 363 36.85 -10.85 -14.91
C ARG A 363 35.65 -10.93 -13.97
N LEU A 364 34.44 -11.00 -14.51
CA LEU A 364 33.23 -11.15 -13.72
C LEU A 364 33.22 -12.52 -13.02
N ALA A 365 33.57 -13.60 -13.72
CA ALA A 365 33.63 -14.97 -13.16
C ALA A 365 34.52 -15.12 -11.91
N ALA A 366 35.47 -14.21 -11.67
CA ALA A 366 36.25 -14.17 -10.42
C ALA A 366 35.38 -13.92 -9.17
N TYR A 367 34.18 -13.39 -9.34
CA TYR A 367 33.20 -13.12 -8.28
C TYR A 367 32.02 -14.10 -8.30
N GLU A 368 32.08 -15.12 -9.17
CA GLU A 368 31.04 -16.15 -9.29
C GLU A 368 31.12 -17.11 -8.09
N GLU A 369 30.35 -16.80 -7.06
CA GLU A 369 30.07 -17.71 -5.95
C GLU A 369 28.63 -18.23 -6.08
N LYS A 370 28.38 -19.48 -5.68
CA LYS A 370 27.07 -20.12 -5.83
C LYS A 370 25.96 -19.23 -5.26
N GLY A 371 25.03 -18.82 -6.13
CA GLY A 371 23.83 -18.06 -5.76
C GLY A 371 23.93 -16.54 -5.94
N ARG A 372 25.11 -15.96 -6.23
CA ARG A 372 25.20 -14.53 -6.53
C ARG A 372 24.79 -14.23 -7.97
N ARG A 373 23.96 -13.21 -8.14
CA ARG A 373 23.57 -12.67 -9.44
C ARG A 373 24.56 -11.59 -9.85
N MET A 374 24.84 -11.48 -11.15
CA MET A 374 25.94 -10.64 -11.65
C MET A 374 25.50 -9.91 -12.91
N CYS A 375 25.92 -8.65 -13.04
CA CYS A 375 25.61 -7.83 -14.19
C CYS A 375 26.81 -6.94 -14.55
N ALA A 376 27.13 -6.86 -15.83
CA ALA A 376 28.19 -5.99 -16.34
C ALA A 376 27.57 -4.69 -16.89
N VAL A 377 28.09 -3.54 -16.47
CA VAL A 377 27.55 -2.22 -16.81
C VAL A 377 28.65 -1.22 -17.12
N SER A 378 28.29 -0.17 -17.85
CA SER A 378 29.08 1.05 -17.93
C SER A 378 28.19 2.19 -17.43
N ALA A 379 28.47 2.65 -16.21
CA ALA A 379 27.78 3.82 -15.66
C ALA A 379 28.02 5.10 -16.49
N LEU A 380 29.12 5.16 -17.25
CA LEU A 380 29.46 6.28 -18.10
C LEU A 380 28.62 6.33 -19.39
N THR A 381 28.47 5.19 -20.06
CA THR A 381 27.77 5.11 -21.36
C THR A 381 26.30 4.69 -21.23
N GLY A 382 25.93 4.11 -20.08
CA GLY A 382 24.61 3.53 -19.83
C GLY A 382 24.45 2.09 -20.33
N SER A 383 25.49 1.48 -20.91
CA SER A 383 25.45 0.08 -21.33
C SER A 383 25.19 -0.86 -20.15
N GLY A 384 24.34 -1.86 -20.34
CA GLY A 384 23.99 -2.86 -19.32
C GLY A 384 23.03 -2.40 -18.22
N LEU A 385 22.68 -1.11 -18.14
CA LEU A 385 21.79 -0.60 -17.08
C LEU A 385 20.37 -1.20 -17.14
N ASP A 386 19.84 -1.46 -18.33
CA ASP A 386 18.51 -2.08 -18.47
C ASP A 386 18.52 -3.54 -18.03
N ALA A 387 19.61 -4.27 -18.30
CA ALA A 387 19.81 -5.62 -17.77
C ALA A 387 19.95 -5.62 -16.24
N LEU A 388 20.66 -4.64 -15.68
CA LEU A 388 20.76 -4.46 -14.23
C LEU A 388 19.38 -4.21 -13.59
N ARG A 389 18.52 -3.40 -14.22
CA ARG A 389 17.14 -3.16 -13.74
C ARG A 389 16.31 -4.42 -13.71
N HIS A 390 16.31 -5.19 -14.79
CA HIS A 390 15.59 -6.46 -14.84
C HIS A 390 16.08 -7.43 -13.77
N LEU A 391 17.39 -7.48 -13.54
CA LEU A 391 17.97 -8.31 -12.49
C LEU A 391 17.55 -7.85 -11.09
N ILE A 392 17.51 -6.54 -10.84
CA ILE A 392 16.99 -5.98 -9.59
C ILE A 392 15.53 -6.39 -9.37
N GLN A 393 14.68 -6.28 -10.40
CA GLN A 393 13.28 -6.72 -10.30
C GLN A 393 13.15 -8.21 -10.00
N GLU A 394 13.94 -9.05 -10.68
CA GLU A 394 13.93 -10.49 -10.48
C GLU A 394 14.35 -10.87 -9.04
N VAL A 395 15.34 -10.18 -8.48
CA VAL A 395 15.77 -10.40 -7.10
C VAL A 395 14.67 -10.02 -6.12
N ILE A 396 14.07 -8.84 -6.31
CA ILE A 396 13.00 -8.34 -5.44
C ILE A 396 11.77 -9.25 -5.50
N ALA A 397 11.44 -9.76 -6.67
CA ALA A 397 10.29 -10.64 -6.87
C ALA A 397 10.56 -12.12 -6.52
N GLY A 398 11.76 -12.46 -6.03
CA GLY A 398 12.10 -13.85 -5.70
C GLY A 398 12.11 -14.78 -6.93
N GLY A 399 12.32 -14.25 -8.13
CA GLY A 399 12.25 -14.99 -9.39
C GLY A 399 10.84 -15.13 -9.98
N GLU A 400 9.80 -14.63 -9.32
CA GLU A 400 8.46 -14.56 -9.90
C GLU A 400 8.32 -13.36 -10.85
N LYS A 401 7.44 -13.49 -11.85
CA LYS A 401 7.07 -12.34 -12.68
C LYS A 401 6.13 -11.45 -11.88
N VAL A 402 6.49 -10.19 -11.76
CA VAL A 402 5.58 -9.17 -11.21
C VAL A 402 4.50 -8.90 -12.24
N ASP A 403 3.32 -9.47 -12.01
CA ASP A 403 2.12 -9.10 -12.75
C ASP A 403 1.28 -8.14 -11.92
N PHE A 404 1.33 -6.86 -12.29
CA PHE A 404 0.52 -5.83 -11.63
C PHE A 404 -0.97 -5.97 -11.97
N GLU A 405 -1.36 -6.79 -12.96
CA GLU A 405 -2.75 -7.08 -13.34
C GLU A 405 -3.45 -8.01 -12.36
N GLU A 406 -2.72 -8.85 -11.63
CA GLU A 406 -3.31 -9.73 -10.62
C GLU A 406 -3.49 -9.01 -9.26
N PRO A 407 -4.47 -9.43 -8.43
CA PRO A 407 -4.57 -8.97 -7.06
C PRO A 407 -3.31 -9.33 -6.26
N VAL A 408 -2.62 -8.30 -5.74
CA VAL A 408 -1.41 -8.43 -4.91
C VAL A 408 -1.76 -8.27 -3.44
N LEU A 409 -1.15 -9.04 -2.54
CA LEU A 409 -1.25 -8.82 -1.08
C LEU A 409 -0.26 -7.74 -0.61
N ALA A 410 -0.63 -6.49 -0.86
CA ALA A 410 0.22 -5.33 -0.57
C ALA A 410 0.25 -4.93 0.91
N VAL A 411 -0.80 -5.16 1.69
CA VAL A 411 -0.90 -4.67 3.08
C VAL A 411 -0.53 -5.76 4.09
N GLU A 412 0.31 -5.44 5.08
CA GLU A 412 0.80 -6.41 6.09
C GLU A 412 -0.32 -7.14 6.83
N ARG A 413 -1.36 -6.41 7.26
CA ARG A 413 -2.52 -7.01 7.96
C ARG A 413 -3.20 -8.09 7.12
N GLN A 414 -3.42 -7.79 5.84
CA GLN A 414 -4.05 -8.73 4.89
C GLN A 414 -3.16 -9.96 4.69
N ARG A 415 -1.84 -9.76 4.54
CA ARG A 415 -0.86 -10.87 4.45
C ARG A 415 -0.92 -11.78 5.67
N ALA A 416 -0.92 -11.21 6.87
CA ALA A 416 -0.96 -11.95 8.12
C ALA A 416 -2.24 -12.80 8.24
N LEU A 417 -3.40 -12.23 7.92
CA LEU A 417 -4.69 -12.93 7.96
C LEU A 417 -4.79 -14.04 6.89
N VAL A 418 -4.24 -13.82 5.69
CA VAL A 418 -4.17 -14.90 4.69
C VAL A 418 -3.24 -16.02 5.14
N ALA A 419 -2.09 -15.70 5.76
CA ALA A 419 -1.19 -16.70 6.30
C ALA A 419 -1.83 -17.51 7.44
N GLU A 420 -2.56 -16.85 8.35
CA GLU A 420 -3.34 -17.49 9.41
C GLU A 420 -4.42 -18.43 8.85
N SER A 421 -5.10 -18.02 7.77
CA SER A 421 -6.08 -18.85 7.06
C SER A 421 -5.42 -20.08 6.44
N VAL A 422 -4.24 -19.94 5.81
CA VAL A 422 -3.47 -21.07 5.27
C VAL A 422 -3.06 -22.05 6.36
N GLU A 423 -2.53 -21.57 7.48
CA GLU A 423 -2.13 -22.43 8.59
C GLU A 423 -3.32 -23.25 9.11
N SER A 424 -4.47 -22.59 9.28
CA SER A 424 -5.70 -23.24 9.73
C SER A 424 -6.22 -24.27 8.72
N VAL A 425 -6.17 -23.97 7.41
CA VAL A 425 -6.48 -24.94 6.35
C VAL A 425 -5.53 -26.15 6.39
N GLU A 426 -4.23 -25.94 6.62
CA GLU A 426 -3.26 -27.03 6.72
C GLU A 426 -3.50 -27.92 7.95
N ARG A 427 -3.92 -27.33 9.08
CA ARG A 427 -4.33 -28.10 10.27
C ARG A 427 -5.60 -28.91 10.01
N ALA A 428 -6.60 -28.34 9.35
CA ALA A 428 -7.80 -29.06 8.92
C ALA A 428 -7.43 -30.25 8.00
N MET A 429 -6.57 -30.04 7.00
CA MET A 429 -6.09 -31.11 6.12
C MET A 429 -5.36 -32.22 6.88
N ALA A 430 -4.56 -31.87 7.89
CA ALA A 430 -3.90 -32.85 8.76
C ALA A 430 -4.92 -33.62 9.62
N GLY A 431 -5.98 -32.94 10.07
CA GLY A 431 -7.10 -33.55 10.81
C GLY A 431 -7.84 -34.60 9.98
N VAL A 432 -8.15 -34.30 8.72
CA VAL A 432 -8.77 -35.24 7.76
C VAL A 432 -7.90 -36.49 7.58
N ARG A 433 -6.59 -36.33 7.38
CA ARG A 433 -5.65 -37.46 7.20
C ARG A 433 -5.45 -38.29 8.46
N GLY A 434 -5.42 -37.63 9.61
CA GLY A 434 -5.13 -38.24 10.91
C GLY A 434 -6.34 -38.72 11.69
N GLN A 435 -7.56 -38.59 11.14
CA GLN A 435 -8.83 -38.92 11.79
C GLN A 435 -8.97 -38.26 13.17
N ARG A 436 -8.63 -36.97 13.28
CA ARG A 436 -8.62 -36.23 14.56
C ARG A 436 -10.02 -35.86 15.11
N GLY A 437 -11.09 -36.42 14.55
CA GLY A 437 -12.47 -36.12 14.92
C GLY A 437 -12.99 -34.89 14.19
N ASP A 438 -14.24 -34.99 13.77
CA ASP A 438 -14.91 -34.11 12.81
C ASP A 438 -15.05 -32.68 13.35
N GLU A 439 -15.26 -32.54 14.66
CA GLU A 439 -15.36 -31.26 15.37
C GLU A 439 -14.07 -30.42 15.24
N LEU A 440 -12.89 -31.05 15.34
CA LEU A 440 -11.62 -30.33 15.24
C LEU A 440 -11.37 -29.82 13.82
N VAL A 441 -11.77 -30.60 12.81
CA VAL A 441 -11.68 -30.17 11.41
C VAL A 441 -12.61 -29.01 11.14
N CYS A 442 -13.85 -29.07 11.65
CA CYS A 442 -14.81 -27.96 11.54
C CYS A 442 -14.28 -26.67 12.18
N GLU A 443 -13.66 -26.78 13.37
CA GLU A 443 -13.12 -25.62 14.07
C GLU A 443 -11.94 -24.97 13.32
N ASP A 444 -11.01 -25.77 12.78
CA ASP A 444 -9.92 -25.23 11.95
C ASP A 444 -10.45 -24.53 10.68
N ILE A 445 -11.51 -25.06 10.05
CA ILE A 445 -12.18 -24.39 8.91
C ILE A 445 -12.84 -23.08 9.37
N ARG A 446 -13.50 -23.06 10.54
CA ARG A 446 -14.13 -21.87 11.10
C ARG A 446 -13.12 -20.74 11.33
N ILE A 447 -11.97 -21.06 11.93
CA ILE A 447 -10.87 -20.10 12.16
C ILE A 447 -10.40 -19.52 10.81
N ALA A 448 -10.22 -20.36 9.80
CA ALA A 448 -9.82 -19.91 8.48
C ALA A 448 -10.85 -19.00 7.79
N VAL A 449 -12.15 -19.30 7.92
CA VAL A 449 -13.26 -18.46 7.41
C VAL A 449 -13.27 -17.09 8.11
N GLN A 450 -13.12 -17.07 9.44
CA GLN A 450 -13.07 -15.83 10.23
C GLN A 450 -11.84 -14.98 9.90
N ALA A 451 -10.68 -15.60 9.63
CA ALA A 451 -9.49 -14.90 9.15
C ALA A 451 -9.74 -14.18 7.82
N LEU A 452 -10.43 -14.83 6.88
CA LEU A 452 -10.79 -14.20 5.60
C LEU A 452 -11.84 -13.10 5.79
N GLY A 453 -12.85 -13.30 6.62
CA GLY A 453 -13.88 -12.29 6.89
C GLY A 453 -13.35 -11.06 7.62
N ARG A 454 -12.30 -11.20 8.44
CA ARG A 454 -11.56 -10.06 9.02
C ARG A 454 -10.87 -9.18 7.95
N ILE A 455 -10.54 -9.72 6.77
CA ILE A 455 -9.88 -8.93 5.71
C ILE A 455 -10.88 -8.00 5.04
N THR A 456 -12.01 -8.53 4.62
CA THR A 456 -13.12 -7.84 3.93
C THR A 456 -14.01 -7.04 4.88
N GLY A 457 -13.95 -7.35 6.18
CA GLY A 457 -14.64 -6.62 7.22
C GLY A 457 -15.99 -7.21 7.64
N GLU A 458 -16.25 -8.47 7.28
CA GLU A 458 -17.46 -9.19 7.67
C GLU A 458 -17.38 -9.76 9.10
N ASP A 459 -16.17 -9.94 9.65
CA ASP A 459 -15.93 -10.49 10.99
C ASP A 459 -15.02 -9.52 11.81
N LEU A 460 -15.51 -8.33 12.18
CA LEU A 460 -14.72 -7.29 12.87
C LEU A 460 -15.24 -6.94 14.27
N THR A 461 -14.30 -6.54 15.14
CA THR A 461 -14.62 -5.86 16.40
C THR A 461 -14.53 -4.33 16.24
N PRO A 462 -15.29 -3.54 17.03
CA PRO A 462 -15.18 -2.08 17.02
C PRO A 462 -13.76 -1.56 17.27
N ASP A 463 -13.05 -2.12 18.26
CA ASP A 463 -11.69 -1.69 18.61
C ASP A 463 -10.69 -1.87 17.46
N LEU A 464 -10.80 -2.97 16.70
CA LEU A 464 -9.95 -3.23 15.54
C LEU A 464 -10.21 -2.22 14.42
N LEU A 465 -11.48 -1.85 14.24
CA LEU A 465 -11.89 -0.87 13.25
C LEU A 465 -11.32 0.51 13.58
N ASP A 466 -11.39 0.94 14.85
CA ASP A 466 -10.78 2.20 15.30
C ASP A 466 -9.26 2.21 15.14
N GLU A 467 -8.56 1.12 15.48
CA GLU A 467 -7.11 1.01 15.28
C GLU A 467 -6.73 1.16 13.80
N ILE A 468 -7.49 0.57 12.87
CA ILE A 468 -7.23 0.67 11.43
C ILE A 468 -7.40 2.11 10.94
N PHE A 469 -8.53 2.76 11.26
CA PHE A 469 -8.82 4.10 10.78
C PHE A 469 -8.00 5.20 11.48
N SER A 470 -7.49 4.95 12.69
CA SER A 470 -6.60 5.89 13.39
C SER A 470 -5.31 6.22 12.61
N ARG A 471 -4.89 5.31 11.72
CA ARG A 471 -3.68 5.44 10.89
C ARG A 471 -3.92 6.25 9.61
N PHE A 472 -5.18 6.58 9.31
CA PHE A 472 -5.54 7.37 8.12
C PHE A 472 -5.34 8.86 8.38
N CYS A 473 -5.22 9.65 7.32
CA CYS A 473 -5.19 11.10 7.45
C CYS A 473 -6.55 11.65 7.89
N ILE A 474 -6.55 12.78 8.61
CA ILE A 474 -7.75 13.57 8.85
C ILE A 474 -8.29 14.11 7.50
N GLY A 475 -9.61 14.08 7.31
CA GLY A 475 -10.26 14.57 6.08
C GLY A 475 -10.45 13.52 4.99
N LYS A 476 -10.15 12.25 5.31
CA LYS A 476 -10.42 11.08 4.47
C LYS A 476 -11.39 10.12 5.11
#